data_AF-A0A2N1HZH2-F1
#
_entry.id   AF-A0A2N1HZH2-F1
#
_cell.length_a   1.000
_cell.length_b   1.000
_cell.length_c   1.000
_cell.angle_alpha   90.00
_cell.angle_beta   90.00
_cell.angle_gamma   90.00
#
_symmetry.space_group_name_H-M   'P 1'
#
loop_
_entity.id
_entity.type
_entity.pdbx_description
1 polymer ?
#
loop_
_entity_poly.entity_id
_entity_poly.type
_entity_poly.pdbx_seq_one_letter_code
_entity_poly.pdbx_strand_id
1 'polypeptide(L)'
;MLTNTVVLFLRDLLPMFIMFAYLSVIHKHFYRQTSRRTSMITLSLLLSVLILFFYESISDLLEGTGIEWLKIVFVSFAFICFLLTHTKGMNFAKYYLLSIASLLLLIVHLNSFLLYFTIYFANTVLIFELLIGCAIGIGICVSFYFLFSFFIQELWLSKYNFVVLFLWSLFVANQLSLVTNFLHQIDIIAFGTERLVDLSGWINENSEYGFIVKALTGFDVTPSVFYSLLIGTSFTLMFSLSMYNKQALLEDYR
;
A
#
# COMPACT_ATOMS: atom_id res chain seq x y z
N MET A 1 21.30 -12.24 -7.82
CA MET A 1 20.54 -11.81 -6.63
C MET A 1 19.86 -10.45 -6.78
N LEU A 2 20.43 -9.59 -7.64
CA LEU A 2 19.95 -8.24 -7.93
C LEU A 2 18.48 -8.15 -8.39
N THR A 3 18.02 -9.04 -9.28
CA THR A 3 16.61 -9.09 -9.72
C THR A 3 15.65 -9.34 -8.56
N ASN A 4 15.96 -10.26 -7.65
CA ASN A 4 15.14 -10.51 -6.47
C ASN A 4 15.05 -9.28 -5.56
N THR A 5 16.16 -8.55 -5.38
CA THR A 5 16.13 -7.31 -4.59
C THR A 5 15.26 -6.25 -5.24
N VAL A 6 15.35 -6.05 -6.56
CA VAL A 6 14.49 -5.10 -7.29
C VAL A 6 13.01 -5.50 -7.19
N VAL A 7 12.71 -6.79 -7.31
CA VAL A 7 11.34 -7.32 -7.13
C VAL A 7 10.80 -7.04 -5.73
N LEU A 8 11.62 -7.17 -4.68
CA LEU A 8 11.21 -6.80 -3.31
C LEU A 8 10.86 -5.31 -3.20
N PHE A 9 11.64 -4.42 -3.82
CA PHE A 9 11.30 -2.99 -3.88
C PHE A 9 9.98 -2.74 -4.62
N LEU A 10 9.77 -3.40 -5.77
CA LEU A 10 8.53 -3.26 -6.54
C LEU A 10 7.31 -3.79 -5.81
N ARG A 11 7.46 -4.89 -5.06
CA ARG A 11 6.36 -5.50 -4.32
C ARG A 11 6.00 -4.74 -3.05
N ASP A 12 7.01 -4.39 -2.24
CA ASP A 12 6.78 -3.91 -0.87
C ASP A 12 6.90 -2.38 -0.74
N LEU A 13 7.76 -1.72 -1.53
CA LEU A 13 7.96 -0.26 -1.42
C LEU A 13 7.18 0.55 -2.46
N LEU A 14 7.03 0.07 -3.69
CA LEU A 14 6.30 0.79 -4.75
C LEU A 14 4.88 1.22 -4.34
N PRO A 15 4.06 0.40 -3.64
CA PRO A 15 2.74 0.83 -3.17
C PRO A 15 2.79 2.08 -2.28
N MET A 16 3.86 2.26 -1.51
CA MET A 16 4.05 3.45 -0.68
C MET A 16 4.29 4.70 -1.51
N PHE A 17 5.08 4.60 -2.58
CA PHE A 17 5.30 5.69 -3.52
C PHE A 17 4.03 6.04 -4.28
N ILE A 18 3.24 5.04 -4.70
CA ILE A 18 1.91 5.25 -5.31
C ILE A 18 0.98 5.99 -4.33
N MET A 19 0.94 5.58 -3.06
CA MET A 19 0.15 6.26 -2.03
C MET A 19 0.55 7.73 -1.89
N PHE A 20 1.86 8.02 -1.81
CA PHE A 20 2.34 9.40 -1.72
C PHE A 20 1.99 10.23 -2.94
N ALA A 21 2.02 9.65 -4.13
CA ALA A 21 1.62 10.32 -5.37
C ALA A 21 0.14 10.74 -5.31
N TYR A 22 -0.76 9.85 -4.89
CA TYR A 22 -2.17 10.20 -4.70
C TYR A 22 -2.38 11.27 -3.62
N LEU A 23 -1.72 11.13 -2.47
CA LEU A 23 -1.82 12.11 -1.38
C LEU A 23 -1.34 13.50 -1.82
N SER A 24 -0.32 13.57 -2.68
CA SER A 24 0.20 14.84 -3.20
C SER A 24 -0.80 15.61 -4.04
N VAL A 25 -1.70 14.91 -4.75
CA VAL A 25 -2.71 15.51 -5.61
C VAL A 25 -4.04 15.69 -4.88
N ILE A 26 -4.60 14.62 -4.29
CA ILE A 26 -5.94 14.65 -3.68
C ILE A 26 -5.95 15.46 -2.38
N HIS A 27 -4.86 15.41 -1.60
CA HIS A 27 -4.75 16.03 -0.29
C HIS A 27 -3.56 17.00 -0.24
N LYS A 28 -3.51 17.93 -1.18
CA LYS A 28 -2.38 18.85 -1.39
C LYS A 28 -1.96 19.61 -0.13
N HIS A 29 -2.89 20.10 0.68
CA HIS A 29 -2.58 20.76 1.95
C HIS A 29 -1.86 19.85 2.96
N PHE A 30 -2.32 18.61 3.10
CA PHE A 30 -1.67 17.60 3.93
C PHE A 30 -0.24 17.35 3.44
N TYR A 31 -0.09 17.17 2.14
CA TYR A 31 1.20 16.83 1.53
C TYR A 31 2.21 17.98 1.56
N ARG A 32 1.74 19.23 1.46
CA ARG A 32 2.58 20.44 1.54
C ARG A 32 3.17 20.67 2.92
N GLN A 33 2.54 20.15 3.97
CA GLN A 33 3.03 20.27 5.34
C GLN A 33 4.22 19.32 5.58
N THR A 34 5.41 19.71 5.10
CA THR A 34 6.62 18.89 5.12
C THR A 34 6.93 18.31 6.51
N SER A 35 6.80 19.10 7.57
CA SER A 35 7.08 18.66 8.95
C SER A 35 6.23 17.45 9.39
N ARG A 36 4.93 17.44 9.07
CA ARG A 36 4.04 16.31 9.40
C ARG A 36 4.38 15.08 8.58
N ARG A 37 4.63 15.27 7.28
CA ARG A 37 5.02 14.18 6.38
C ARG A 37 6.33 13.53 6.82
N THR A 38 7.35 14.33 7.14
CA THR A 38 8.64 13.81 7.61
C THR A 38 8.49 13.12 8.96
N SER A 39 7.75 13.72 9.90
CA SER A 39 7.50 13.12 11.22
C SER A 39 6.79 11.77 11.11
N MET A 40 5.82 11.66 10.21
CA MET A 40 5.10 10.41 9.96
C MET A 40 6.00 9.33 9.36
N ILE A 41 6.82 9.69 8.36
CA ILE A 41 7.78 8.75 7.76
C ILE A 41 8.80 8.29 8.80
N THR A 42 9.39 9.20 9.58
CA THR A 42 10.37 8.85 10.61
C THR A 42 9.74 7.99 11.71
N LEU A 43 8.52 8.31 12.13
CA LEU A 43 7.79 7.52 13.13
C LEU A 43 7.46 6.12 12.61
N SER A 44 7.00 6.00 11.36
CA SER A 44 6.72 4.69 10.75
C SER A 44 7.98 3.81 10.64
N LEU A 45 9.12 4.40 10.29
CA LEU A 45 10.39 3.70 10.22
C LEU A 45 10.83 3.25 11.61
N LEU A 46 10.76 4.12 12.62
CA LEU A 46 11.09 3.78 14.01
C LEU A 46 10.22 2.64 14.54
N LEU A 47 8.89 2.72 14.34
CA LEU A 47 7.97 1.66 14.77
C LEU A 47 8.21 0.35 14.01
N SER A 48 8.48 0.41 12.71
CA SER A 48 8.78 -0.81 11.93
C SER A 48 10.04 -1.52 12.43
N VAL A 49 11.08 -0.76 12.80
CA VAL A 49 12.30 -1.29 13.42
C VAL A 49 12.03 -1.86 14.81
N LEU A 50 11.20 -1.18 15.62
CA LEU A 50 10.79 -1.69 16.93
C LEU A 50 10.05 -3.03 16.80
N ILE A 51 9.12 -3.17 15.85
CA ILE A 51 8.41 -4.44 15.62
C ILE A 51 9.39 -5.54 15.22
N LEU A 52 10.45 -5.24 14.46
CA LEU A 52 11.48 -6.24 14.13
C LEU A 52 12.28 -6.69 15.35
N PHE A 53 12.61 -5.77 16.26
CA PHE A 53 13.32 -6.13 17.50
C PHE A 53 12.51 -7.07 18.37
N PHE A 54 11.18 -6.90 18.41
CA PHE A 54 10.27 -7.77 19.15
C PHE A 54 9.58 -8.81 18.26
N TYR A 55 10.14 -9.12 17.08
CA TYR A 55 9.49 -9.97 16.09
C TYR A 55 9.14 -11.34 16.67
N GLU A 56 10.10 -12.06 17.23
CA GLU A 56 9.88 -13.39 17.82
C GLU A 56 8.81 -13.34 18.92
N SER A 57 8.92 -12.39 19.85
CA SER A 57 7.96 -12.24 20.95
C SER A 57 6.54 -11.91 20.49
N ILE A 58 6.39 -11.12 19.42
CA ILE A 58 5.09 -10.80 18.84
C ILE A 58 4.56 -11.99 18.04
N SER A 59 5.44 -12.71 17.33
CA SER A 59 5.08 -13.90 16.56
C SER A 59 4.57 -15.00 17.47
N ASP A 60 5.22 -15.24 18.61
CA ASP A 60 4.85 -16.27 19.58
C ASP A 60 3.48 -16.03 20.24
N LEU A 61 2.97 -14.80 20.20
CA LEU A 61 1.59 -14.51 20.59
C LEU A 61 0.62 -15.21 19.62
N LEU A 62 -0.52 -15.67 20.14
CA LEU A 62 -1.56 -16.32 19.34
C LEU A 62 -1.04 -17.52 18.54
N GLU A 63 -0.34 -18.43 19.22
CA GLU A 63 0.11 -19.72 18.65
C GLU A 63 1.04 -19.57 17.43
N GLY A 64 1.85 -18.51 17.38
CA GLY A 64 2.78 -18.28 16.28
C GLY A 64 2.27 -17.34 15.18
N THR A 65 1.07 -16.76 15.33
CA THR A 65 0.39 -15.95 14.29
C THR A 65 0.21 -14.47 14.63
N GLY A 66 0.85 -14.00 15.71
CA GLY A 66 0.58 -12.66 16.24
C GLY A 66 0.94 -11.51 15.29
N ILE A 67 1.90 -11.72 14.39
CA ILE A 67 2.36 -10.68 13.44
C ILE A 67 1.36 -10.48 12.31
N GLU A 68 0.81 -11.57 11.77
CA GLU A 68 -0.21 -11.55 10.74
C GLU A 68 -1.47 -10.85 11.26
N TRP A 69 -1.89 -11.17 12.49
CA TRP A 69 -2.99 -10.47 13.17
C TRP A 69 -2.74 -8.97 13.33
N LEU A 70 -1.53 -8.59 13.75
CA LEU A 70 -1.14 -7.19 13.86
C LEU A 70 -1.23 -6.47 12.51
N LYS A 71 -0.76 -7.10 11.42
CA LYS A 71 -0.86 -6.56 10.06
C LYS A 71 -2.32 -6.44 9.60
N ILE A 72 -3.17 -7.42 9.88
CA ILE A 72 -4.61 -7.38 9.58
C ILE A 72 -5.28 -6.18 10.28
N VAL A 73 -4.98 -5.97 11.56
CA VAL A 73 -5.51 -4.85 12.35
C VAL A 73 -5.03 -3.52 11.76
N PHE A 74 -3.74 -3.40 11.41
CA PHE A 74 -3.20 -2.17 10.84
C PHE A 74 -3.80 -1.83 9.47
N VAL A 75 -3.93 -2.81 8.58
CA VAL A 75 -4.50 -2.58 7.24
C VAL A 75 -5.99 -2.25 7.32
N SER A 76 -6.76 -2.99 8.12
CA SER A 76 -8.20 -2.73 8.28
C SER A 76 -8.46 -1.37 8.95
N PHE A 77 -7.69 -1.00 9.96
CA PHE A 77 -7.81 0.30 10.61
C PHE A 77 -7.39 1.44 9.66
N ALA A 78 -6.33 1.25 8.87
CA ALA A 78 -5.93 2.22 7.84
C ALA A 78 -7.04 2.47 6.80
N PHE A 79 -7.73 1.41 6.37
CA PHE A 79 -8.86 1.51 5.44
C PHE A 79 -10.02 2.31 6.05
N ILE A 80 -10.38 2.05 7.31
CA ILE A 80 -11.42 2.82 8.01
C ILE A 80 -11.00 4.30 8.11
N CYS A 81 -9.75 4.59 8.46
CA CYS A 81 -9.25 5.96 8.48
C CYS A 81 -9.36 6.63 7.10
N PHE A 82 -8.99 5.95 6.01
CA PHE A 82 -9.19 6.49 4.66
C PHE A 82 -10.65 6.73 4.33
N LEU A 83 -11.56 5.82 4.66
CA LEU A 83 -13.00 6.04 4.47
C LEU A 83 -13.50 7.29 5.21
N LEU A 84 -13.12 7.44 6.47
CA LEU A 84 -13.52 8.58 7.30
C LEU A 84 -13.02 9.92 6.73
N THR A 85 -11.86 9.95 6.07
CA THR A 85 -11.33 11.19 5.46
C THR A 85 -12.18 11.71 4.30
N HIS A 86 -13.00 10.85 3.69
CA HIS A 86 -13.93 11.21 2.62
C HIS A 86 -15.32 11.59 3.17
N THR A 87 -15.54 11.55 4.48
CA THR A 87 -16.80 12.02 5.10
C THR A 87 -16.80 13.54 5.27
N LYS A 88 -17.99 14.17 5.20
CA LYS A 88 -18.14 15.62 5.34
C LYS A 88 -17.96 16.06 6.80
N GLY A 89 -17.34 17.22 7.01
CA GLY A 89 -17.38 17.94 8.30
C GLY A 89 -16.15 17.82 9.21
N MET A 90 -15.09 17.09 8.82
CA MET A 90 -13.96 16.78 9.70
C MET A 90 -12.63 17.46 9.30
N ASN A 91 -12.60 18.75 8.95
CA ASN A 91 -11.41 19.38 8.34
C ASN A 91 -10.09 19.20 9.15
N PHE A 92 -10.10 19.44 10.47
CA PHE A 92 -8.89 19.25 11.30
C PHE A 92 -8.55 17.77 11.55
N ALA A 93 -9.56 16.96 11.88
CA ALA A 93 -9.38 15.54 12.16
C ALA A 93 -8.99 14.74 10.91
N LYS A 94 -9.37 15.20 9.72
CA LYS A 94 -9.02 14.60 8.42
C LYS A 94 -7.51 14.48 8.24
N TYR A 95 -6.74 15.50 8.59
CA TYR A 95 -5.28 15.46 8.48
C TYR A 95 -4.64 14.44 9.41
N TYR A 96 -5.18 14.29 10.63
CA TYR A 96 -4.71 13.27 11.57
C TYR A 96 -5.10 11.86 11.09
N LEU A 97 -6.34 11.66 10.64
CA LEU A 97 -6.80 10.40 10.07
C LEU A 97 -5.96 9.98 8.85
N LEU A 98 -5.66 10.92 7.94
CA LEU A 98 -4.75 10.67 6.81
C LEU A 98 -3.37 10.24 7.31
N SER A 99 -2.78 10.97 8.26
CA SER A 99 -1.46 10.63 8.79
C SER A 99 -1.42 9.24 9.44
N ILE A 100 -2.45 8.89 10.21
CA ILE A 100 -2.57 7.58 10.87
C ILE A 100 -2.71 6.49 9.81
N ALA A 101 -3.60 6.67 8.82
CA ALA A 101 -3.81 5.70 7.75
C ALA A 101 -2.51 5.40 6.97
N SER A 102 -1.81 6.46 6.53
CA SER A 102 -0.54 6.30 5.81
C SER A 102 0.58 5.76 6.68
N LEU A 103 0.62 6.10 7.98
CA LEU A 103 1.59 5.55 8.93
C LEU A 103 1.41 4.05 9.11
N LEU A 104 0.18 3.58 9.25
CA LEU A 104 -0.12 2.15 9.42
C LEU A 104 0.25 1.34 8.18
N LEU A 105 -0.11 1.84 6.99
CA LEU A 105 0.31 1.19 5.74
C LEU A 105 1.83 1.18 5.57
N LEU A 106 2.50 2.29 5.90
CA LEU A 106 3.97 2.36 5.89
C LEU A 106 4.57 1.27 6.78
N ILE A 107 4.04 1.08 8.00
CA ILE A 107 4.56 0.08 8.93
C ILE A 107 4.41 -1.34 8.35
N VAL A 108 3.26 -1.68 7.78
CA VAL A 108 3.01 -3.03 7.24
C VAL A 108 3.97 -3.37 6.09
N HIS A 109 4.15 -2.43 5.16
CA HIS A 109 5.04 -2.58 4.01
C HIS A 109 6.52 -2.55 4.42
N LEU A 110 6.92 -1.60 5.26
CA LEU A 110 8.30 -1.50 5.76
C LEU A 110 8.70 -2.71 6.60
N ASN A 111 7.81 -3.23 7.45
CA ASN A 111 8.11 -4.40 8.26
C ASN A 111 8.40 -5.63 7.38
N SER A 112 7.59 -5.85 6.35
CA SER A 112 7.81 -6.94 5.39
C SER A 112 9.13 -6.75 4.64
N PHE A 113 9.39 -5.54 4.14
CA PHE A 113 10.65 -5.20 3.46
C PHE A 113 11.89 -5.39 4.34
N LEU A 114 11.87 -4.89 5.57
CA LEU A 114 13.00 -4.96 6.50
C LEU A 114 13.28 -6.38 6.98
N LEU A 115 12.25 -7.21 7.19
CA LEU A 115 12.43 -8.62 7.53
C LEU A 115 13.26 -9.33 6.45
N TYR A 116 12.87 -9.17 5.18
CA TYR A 116 13.66 -9.69 4.06
C TYR A 116 15.09 -9.14 4.08
N PHE A 117 15.25 -7.83 4.29
CA PHE A 117 16.57 -7.19 4.34
C PHE A 117 17.49 -7.82 5.41
N THR A 118 16.93 -8.20 6.56
CA THR A 118 17.67 -8.82 7.68
C THR A 118 18.26 -10.18 7.28
N ILE A 119 17.49 -11.00 6.56
CA ILE A 119 17.93 -12.31 6.05
C ILE A 119 19.08 -12.16 5.05
N TYR A 120 19.02 -11.16 4.17
CA TYR A 120 20.08 -10.90 3.21
C TYR A 120 21.34 -10.32 3.85
N PHE A 121 21.21 -9.48 4.87
CA PHE A 121 22.34 -8.90 5.58
C PHE A 121 23.16 -9.96 6.34
N ALA A 122 22.54 -11.05 6.78
CA ALA A 122 23.24 -12.20 7.38
C ALA A 122 24.20 -12.90 6.40
N ASN A 123 24.00 -12.76 5.08
CA ASN A 123 24.83 -13.36 4.04
C ASN A 123 25.89 -12.36 3.55
N THR A 124 27.06 -12.35 4.21
CA THR A 124 28.13 -11.36 3.99
C THR A 124 28.70 -11.32 2.56
N VAL A 125 28.64 -12.43 1.82
CA VAL A 125 29.14 -12.53 0.45
C VAL A 125 28.33 -11.68 -0.55
N LEU A 126 27.09 -11.31 -0.20
CA LEU A 126 26.11 -10.76 -1.13
C LEU A 126 25.78 -9.27 -0.88
N ILE A 127 26.47 -8.63 0.07
CA ILE A 127 26.17 -7.25 0.50
C ILE A 127 26.31 -6.24 -0.64
N PHE A 128 27.32 -6.37 -1.51
CA PHE A 128 27.50 -5.45 -2.65
C PHE A 128 26.36 -5.58 -3.67
N GLU A 129 25.93 -6.80 -4.00
CA GLU A 129 24.78 -7.00 -4.89
C GLU A 129 23.49 -6.44 -4.30
N LEU A 130 23.30 -6.59 -2.99
CA LEU A 130 22.17 -6.02 -2.26
C LEU A 130 22.17 -4.49 -2.33
N LEU A 131 23.33 -3.85 -2.12
CA LEU A 131 23.44 -2.39 -2.14
C LEU A 131 23.15 -1.80 -3.53
N ILE A 132 23.66 -2.45 -4.58
CA ILE A 132 23.36 -2.06 -5.97
C ILE A 132 21.86 -2.27 -6.24
N GLY A 133 21.30 -3.39 -5.81
CA GLY A 133 19.86 -3.67 -5.89
C GLY A 133 19.01 -2.60 -5.19
N CYS A 134 19.42 -2.15 -4.01
CA CYS A 134 18.76 -1.05 -3.29
C CYS A 134 18.86 0.28 -4.05
N ALA A 135 20.02 0.63 -4.59
CA ALA A 135 20.19 1.86 -5.37
C ALA A 135 19.27 1.87 -6.60
N ILE A 136 19.19 0.73 -7.31
CA ILE A 136 18.31 0.56 -8.48
C ILE A 136 16.84 0.60 -8.05
N GLY A 137 16.45 -0.16 -7.02
CA GLY A 137 15.08 -0.23 -6.53
C GLY A 137 14.54 1.13 -6.04
N ILE A 138 15.33 1.87 -5.26
CA ILE A 138 14.99 3.24 -4.85
C ILE A 138 14.88 4.15 -6.07
N GLY A 139 15.82 4.06 -7.01
CA GLY A 139 15.79 4.82 -8.27
C GLY A 139 14.49 4.62 -9.03
N ILE A 140 14.10 3.36 -9.26
CA ILE A 140 12.85 3.01 -9.95
C ILE A 140 11.63 3.57 -9.20
N CYS A 141 11.55 3.35 -7.89
CA CYS A 141 10.44 3.81 -7.08
C CYS A 141 10.30 5.35 -7.08
N VAL A 142 11.41 6.07 -6.96
CA VAL A 142 11.43 7.55 -7.00
C VAL A 142 11.06 8.06 -8.39
N SER A 143 11.62 7.48 -9.45
CA SER A 143 11.26 7.83 -10.83
C SER A 143 9.77 7.58 -11.10
N PHE A 144 9.25 6.43 -10.67
CA PHE A 144 7.83 6.10 -10.80
C PHE A 144 6.96 7.08 -10.03
N TYR A 145 7.33 7.43 -8.80
CA TYR A 145 6.61 8.43 -8.00
C TYR A 145 6.46 9.75 -8.75
N PHE A 146 7.53 10.30 -9.33
CA PHE A 146 7.46 11.58 -10.05
C PHE A 146 6.60 11.49 -11.31
N LEU A 147 6.80 10.45 -12.12
CA LEU A 147 6.02 10.22 -13.34
C LEU A 147 4.53 10.06 -13.03
N PHE A 148 4.22 9.24 -12.02
CA PHE A 148 2.85 8.95 -11.64
C PHE A 148 2.18 10.15 -10.97
N SER A 149 2.90 10.90 -10.13
CA SER A 149 2.37 12.14 -9.53
C SER A 149 2.04 13.17 -10.61
N PHE A 150 2.92 13.34 -11.60
CA PHE A 150 2.67 14.22 -12.73
C PHE A 150 1.45 13.77 -13.54
N PHE A 151 1.34 12.48 -13.85
CA PHE A 151 0.20 11.91 -14.55
C PHE A 151 -1.13 12.15 -13.82
N ILE A 152 -1.18 11.88 -12.52
CA ILE A 152 -2.39 12.09 -11.70
C ILE A 152 -2.72 13.59 -11.58
N GLN A 153 -1.71 14.45 -11.47
CA GLN A 153 -1.88 15.90 -11.45
C GLN A 153 -2.47 16.42 -12.77
N GLU A 154 -1.97 15.98 -13.91
CA GLU A 154 -2.49 16.38 -15.23
C GLU A 154 -3.94 15.92 -15.43
N LEU A 155 -4.28 14.70 -15.00
CA LEU A 155 -5.67 14.24 -15.02
C LEU A 155 -6.59 15.12 -14.17
N TRP A 156 -6.11 15.53 -12.99
CA TRP A 156 -6.87 16.40 -12.09
C TRP A 156 -7.10 17.79 -12.68
N LEU A 157 -6.04 18.41 -13.23
CA LEU A 157 -6.12 19.72 -13.89
C LEU A 157 -7.01 19.68 -15.15
N SER A 158 -6.96 18.58 -15.90
CA SER A 158 -7.78 18.35 -17.09
C SER A 158 -9.24 18.00 -16.79
N LYS A 159 -9.70 18.14 -15.54
CA LYS A 159 -11.06 17.85 -15.06
C LYS A 159 -11.46 16.37 -15.10
N TYR A 160 -10.52 15.45 -15.31
CA TYR A 160 -10.73 14.01 -15.20
C TYR A 160 -10.67 13.51 -13.73
N ASN A 161 -11.19 14.31 -12.80
CA ASN A 161 -11.19 14.00 -11.35
C ASN A 161 -11.89 12.67 -11.04
N PHE A 162 -12.90 12.30 -11.84
CA PHE A 162 -13.57 11.01 -11.74
C PHE A 162 -12.58 9.84 -11.88
N VAL A 163 -11.68 9.92 -12.87
CA VAL A 163 -10.68 8.87 -13.13
C VAL A 163 -9.69 8.80 -11.97
N VAL A 164 -9.25 9.95 -11.46
CA VAL A 164 -8.35 10.00 -10.30
C VAL A 164 -8.99 9.38 -9.06
N LEU A 165 -10.26 9.71 -8.77
CA LEU A 165 -10.98 9.14 -7.63
C LEU A 165 -11.27 7.65 -7.80
N PHE A 166 -11.56 7.20 -9.02
CA PHE A 166 -11.70 5.79 -9.36
C PHE A 166 -10.39 5.04 -9.05
N LEU A 167 -9.27 5.50 -9.61
CA LEU A 167 -7.96 4.88 -9.41
C LEU A 167 -7.53 4.92 -7.93
N TRP A 168 -7.79 6.02 -7.22
CA TRP A 168 -7.53 6.13 -5.79
C TRP A 168 -8.34 5.13 -4.96
N SER A 169 -9.64 5.00 -5.25
CA SER A 169 -10.52 4.06 -4.54
C SER A 169 -10.09 2.62 -4.77
N LEU A 170 -9.64 2.33 -5.99
CA LEU A 170 -9.13 1.05 -6.41
C LEU A 170 -7.79 0.73 -5.70
N PHE A 171 -6.88 1.70 -5.60
CA PHE A 171 -5.66 1.57 -4.82
C PHE A 171 -5.95 1.30 -3.33
N VAL A 172 -6.87 2.02 -2.70
CA VAL A 172 -7.23 1.82 -1.29
C VAL A 172 -7.88 0.45 -1.05
N ALA A 173 -8.74 0.01 -1.97
CA ALA A 173 -9.32 -1.34 -1.94
C ALA A 173 -8.24 -2.43 -2.07
N ASN A 174 -7.25 -2.22 -2.94
CA ASN A 174 -6.11 -3.12 -3.09
C ASN A 174 -5.32 -3.24 -1.78
N GLN A 175 -5.09 -2.15 -1.04
CA GLN A 175 -4.41 -2.24 0.25
C GLN A 175 -5.17 -3.10 1.26
N LEU A 176 -6.51 -2.97 1.30
CA LEU A 176 -7.35 -3.84 2.14
C LEU A 176 -7.26 -5.32 1.70
N SER A 177 -7.09 -5.58 0.41
CA SER A 177 -6.99 -6.95 -0.11
C SER A 177 -5.82 -7.75 0.47
N LEU A 178 -4.77 -7.09 0.98
CA LEU A 178 -3.66 -7.73 1.69
C LEU A 178 -4.12 -8.56 2.90
N VAL A 179 -5.25 -8.18 3.51
CA VAL A 179 -5.89 -8.93 4.61
C VAL A 179 -6.17 -10.37 4.21
N THR A 180 -6.55 -10.61 2.95
CA THR A 180 -6.82 -11.98 2.47
C THR A 180 -5.57 -12.85 2.47
N ASN A 181 -4.41 -12.29 2.11
CA ASN A 181 -3.13 -13.00 2.13
C ASN A 181 -2.71 -13.32 3.56
N PHE A 182 -2.89 -12.39 4.50
CA PHE A 182 -2.59 -12.64 5.91
C PHE A 182 -3.55 -13.66 6.53
N LEU A 183 -4.85 -13.61 6.22
CA LEU A 183 -5.83 -14.62 6.68
C LEU A 183 -5.53 -16.01 6.12
N HIS A 184 -5.00 -16.07 4.90
CA HIS A 184 -4.54 -17.32 4.32
C HIS A 184 -3.28 -17.85 5.00
N GLN A 185 -2.30 -16.99 5.33
CA GLN A 185 -1.07 -17.38 6.02
C GLN A 185 -1.31 -17.98 7.41
N ILE A 186 -2.38 -17.56 8.08
CA ILE A 186 -2.78 -18.08 9.41
C ILE A 186 -3.84 -19.18 9.31
N ASP A 187 -4.01 -19.79 8.14
CA ASP A 187 -4.93 -20.90 7.86
C ASP A 187 -6.41 -20.65 8.23
N ILE A 188 -6.83 -19.40 8.40
CA ILE A 188 -8.25 -19.04 8.64
C ILE A 188 -9.05 -19.19 7.34
N ILE A 189 -8.43 -18.84 6.21
CA ILE A 189 -9.03 -18.98 4.88
C ILE A 189 -8.15 -19.92 4.07
N ALA A 190 -8.75 -20.99 3.56
CA ALA A 190 -8.12 -21.77 2.50
C ALA A 190 -8.40 -21.07 1.16
N PHE A 191 -7.35 -20.80 0.37
CA PHE A 191 -7.55 -20.59 -1.07
C PHE A 191 -8.00 -21.93 -1.65
N GLY A 192 -9.33 -22.13 -1.68
CA GLY A 192 -9.92 -23.34 -2.24
C GLY A 192 -9.57 -23.51 -3.72
N THR A 193 -9.87 -24.70 -4.25
CA THR A 193 -9.77 -25.03 -5.68
C THR A 193 -10.66 -24.18 -6.59
N GLU A 194 -11.57 -23.39 -6.00
CA GLU A 194 -12.50 -22.50 -6.69
C GLU A 194 -11.81 -21.18 -7.07
N ARG A 195 -11.06 -21.25 -8.17
CA ARG A 195 -10.51 -20.07 -8.86
C ARG A 195 -11.60 -19.49 -9.76
N LEU A 196 -11.92 -18.21 -9.61
CA LEU A 196 -12.97 -17.57 -10.40
C LEU A 196 -12.58 -17.49 -11.88
N VAL A 197 -11.34 -17.09 -12.16
CA VAL A 197 -10.78 -16.94 -13.50
C VAL A 197 -9.27 -17.17 -13.41
N ASP A 198 -8.68 -17.85 -14.39
CA ASP A 198 -7.24 -17.93 -14.56
C ASP A 198 -6.81 -16.99 -15.69
N LEU A 199 -6.17 -15.88 -15.33
CA LEU A 199 -5.69 -14.86 -16.26
C LEU A 199 -4.19 -15.00 -16.56
N SER A 200 -3.56 -16.11 -16.17
CA SER A 200 -2.12 -16.33 -16.29
C SER A 200 -1.60 -16.27 -17.72
N GLY A 201 -2.48 -16.53 -18.70
CA GLY A 201 -2.16 -16.37 -20.12
C GLY A 201 -1.98 -14.92 -20.58
N TRP A 202 -2.46 -13.93 -19.82
CA TRP A 202 -2.41 -12.51 -20.20
C TRP A 202 -1.38 -11.72 -19.39
N ILE A 203 -1.26 -12.00 -18.10
CA ILE A 203 -0.33 -11.30 -17.21
C ILE A 203 0.48 -12.34 -16.44
N ASN A 204 1.80 -12.28 -16.59
CA ASN A 204 2.71 -13.10 -15.80
C ASN A 204 2.96 -12.44 -14.44
N GLU A 205 2.41 -13.00 -13.37
CA GLU A 205 2.56 -12.50 -11.99
C GLU A 205 4.02 -12.43 -11.53
N ASN A 206 4.87 -13.29 -12.07
CA ASN A 206 6.29 -13.35 -11.70
C ASN A 206 7.15 -12.34 -12.46
N SER A 207 6.55 -11.54 -13.36
CA SER A 207 7.24 -10.49 -14.08
C SER A 207 7.26 -9.19 -13.28
N GLU A 208 8.30 -8.37 -13.49
CA GLU A 208 8.41 -7.02 -12.91
C GLU A 208 7.20 -6.14 -13.28
N TYR A 209 6.69 -6.31 -14.51
CA TYR A 209 5.46 -5.66 -14.98
C TYR A 209 4.23 -6.11 -14.19
N GLY A 210 4.13 -7.39 -13.85
CA GLY A 210 3.07 -7.95 -13.02
C GLY A 210 2.99 -7.26 -11.65
N PHE A 211 4.13 -7.01 -11.01
CA PHE A 211 4.17 -6.28 -9.73
C PHE A 211 3.66 -4.84 -9.85
N ILE A 212 4.01 -4.13 -10.92
CA ILE A 212 3.53 -2.75 -11.15
C ILE A 212 2.02 -2.75 -11.38
N VAL A 213 1.53 -3.65 -12.24
CA VAL A 213 0.09 -3.77 -12.52
C VAL A 213 -0.67 -4.12 -11.24
N LYS A 214 -0.18 -5.09 -10.46
CA LYS A 214 -0.77 -5.47 -9.17
C LYS A 214 -0.76 -4.34 -8.16
N ALA A 215 0.32 -3.55 -8.09
CA ALA A 215 0.39 -2.40 -7.18
C ALA A 215 -0.61 -1.29 -7.55
N LEU A 216 -0.80 -1.03 -8.84
CA LEU A 216 -1.74 -0.01 -9.35
C LEU A 216 -3.20 -0.46 -9.30
N THR A 217 -3.46 -1.70 -9.69
CA THR A 217 -4.81 -2.20 -9.96
C THR A 217 -5.35 -3.19 -8.92
N GLY A 218 -4.50 -3.69 -8.02
CA GLY A 218 -4.90 -4.79 -7.14
C GLY A 218 -5.49 -5.97 -7.90
N PHE A 219 -4.96 -6.25 -9.07
CA PHE A 219 -5.40 -7.37 -9.86
C PHE A 219 -4.52 -8.57 -9.52
N ASP A 220 -5.15 -9.58 -8.90
CA ASP A 220 -4.58 -10.91 -8.78
C ASP A 220 -5.01 -11.74 -9.99
N VAL A 221 -4.06 -12.50 -10.56
CA VAL A 221 -4.25 -13.24 -11.81
C VAL A 221 -5.06 -14.52 -11.57
N THR A 222 -5.04 -15.02 -10.33
CA THR A 222 -5.94 -16.09 -9.86
C THR A 222 -6.70 -15.63 -8.61
N PRO A 223 -7.71 -14.75 -8.76
CA PRO A 223 -8.39 -14.18 -7.61
C PRO A 223 -9.28 -15.24 -6.95
N SER A 224 -9.19 -15.33 -5.62
CA SER A 224 -10.14 -16.10 -4.82
C SER A 224 -11.49 -15.38 -4.73
N VAL A 225 -12.57 -16.12 -4.49
CA VAL A 225 -13.91 -15.53 -4.32
C VAL A 225 -13.91 -14.48 -3.19
N PHE A 226 -13.26 -14.80 -2.07
CA PHE A 226 -13.16 -13.89 -0.93
C PHE A 226 -12.38 -12.62 -1.29
N TYR A 227 -11.27 -12.75 -2.02
CA TYR A 227 -10.50 -11.61 -2.53
C TYR A 227 -11.34 -10.69 -3.41
N SER A 228 -12.04 -11.26 -4.41
CA SER A 228 -12.87 -10.47 -5.32
C SER A 228 -14.02 -9.76 -4.61
N LEU A 229 -14.66 -10.42 -3.65
CA LEU A 229 -15.73 -9.80 -2.84
C LEU A 229 -15.19 -8.66 -1.99
N LEU A 230 -14.05 -8.86 -1.34
CA LEU A 230 -13.44 -7.85 -0.46
C LEU A 230 -13.00 -6.62 -1.27
N ILE A 231 -12.33 -6.81 -2.42
CA ILE A 231 -11.96 -5.70 -3.31
C ILE A 231 -13.20 -5.01 -3.87
N GLY A 232 -14.20 -5.76 -4.35
CA GLY A 232 -15.40 -5.16 -4.94
C GLY A 232 -16.20 -4.32 -3.94
N THR A 233 -16.40 -4.84 -2.73
CA THR A 233 -17.13 -4.13 -1.67
C THR A 233 -16.35 -2.92 -1.14
N SER A 234 -15.06 -3.07 -0.86
CA SER A 234 -14.22 -1.96 -0.39
C SER A 234 -14.06 -0.85 -1.45
N PHE A 235 -13.91 -1.22 -2.73
CA PHE A 235 -13.85 -0.30 -3.84
C PHE A 235 -15.15 0.50 -3.99
N THR A 236 -16.30 -0.18 -4.02
CA THR A 236 -17.60 0.48 -4.18
C THR A 236 -17.93 1.42 -3.03
N LEU A 237 -17.60 1.04 -1.79
CA LEU A 237 -17.73 1.90 -0.61
C LEU A 237 -16.83 3.14 -0.72
N MET A 238 -15.55 2.97 -0.99
CA MET A 238 -14.60 4.08 -1.09
C MET A 238 -14.94 5.03 -2.26
N PHE A 239 -15.33 4.46 -3.40
CA PHE A 239 -15.65 5.21 -4.59
C PHE A 239 -16.94 6.02 -4.44
N SER A 240 -18.00 5.43 -3.88
CA SER A 240 -19.27 6.13 -3.64
C SER A 240 -19.10 7.31 -2.68
N LEU A 241 -18.34 7.14 -1.59
CA LEU A 241 -18.05 8.21 -0.63
C LEU A 241 -17.20 9.33 -1.23
N SER A 242 -16.15 8.98 -1.98
CA SER A 242 -15.30 9.98 -2.63
C SER A 242 -16.05 10.79 -3.69
N MET A 243 -16.96 10.15 -4.42
CA MET A 243 -17.85 10.83 -5.37
C MET A 243 -18.87 11.72 -4.69
N TYR A 244 -19.45 11.28 -3.56
CA TYR A 244 -20.37 12.09 -2.76
C TYR A 244 -19.69 13.36 -2.20
N ASN A 245 -18.40 13.28 -1.87
CA ASN A 245 -17.62 14.39 -1.32
C ASN A 245 -16.70 15.09 -2.33
N LYS A 246 -16.91 14.85 -3.63
CA LYS A 246 -16.06 15.37 -4.71
C LYS A 246 -15.88 16.90 -4.65
N GLN A 247 -16.92 17.65 -4.27
CA GLN A 247 -16.85 19.11 -4.21
C GLN A 247 -15.87 19.60 -3.13
N ALA A 248 -15.91 19.01 -1.93
CA ALA A 248 -14.98 19.39 -0.86
C ALA A 248 -13.52 19.02 -1.20
N LEU A 249 -13.29 17.90 -1.89
CA LEU A 249 -11.96 17.52 -2.37
C LEU A 249 -11.40 18.49 -3.43
N LEU A 250 -12.28 19.08 -4.24
CA LEU A 250 -11.87 20.11 -5.21
C LEU A 250 -11.54 21.44 -4.54
N GLU A 251 -12.19 21.77 -3.42
CA GLU A 251 -11.86 22.94 -2.61
C GLU A 251 -10.50 22.77 -1.93
N ASP A 252 -10.20 21.59 -1.36
CA ASP A 252 -8.89 21.28 -0.76
C ASP A 252 -7.71 21.36 -1.75
N TYR A 253 -7.97 21.29 -3.05
CA TYR A 253 -6.92 21.39 -4.08
C TYR A 253 -6.56 22.83 -4.45
N ARG A 254 -7.50 23.76 -4.33
CA ARG A 254 -7.34 25.17 -4.74
C ARG A 254 -6.44 25.91 -3.76
#